data_AF-A0A815SF28-F1
#
_entry.id   AF-A0A815SF28-F1
#
_cell.length_a   1.000
_cell.length_b   1.000
_cell.length_c   1.000
_cell.angle_alpha   90.00
_cell.angle_beta   90.00
_cell.angle_gamma   90.00
#
_symmetry.space_group_name_H-M   'P 1'
#
loop_
_entity.id
_entity.type
_entity.pdbx_description
1 polymer ?
#
loop_
_entity_poly.entity_id
_entity_poly.type
_entity_poly.pdbx_seq_one_letter_code
_entity_poly.pdbx_strand_id
1 'polypeptide(L)'
;MGNTSSSTDEDNNSTLPFSSGSSLRSRILIEAESLRTEAQQLMFQAKAVSEQSQIAYRSGHKSEAKILSIKKINLYRQMNEKNQQAAELIFKHFNQDRPNNVIDLHGLYVEEALQYLQKKLDECRSKNKSQLIIITGIGNNSQDKIAKIKPKVIDTIIISKQKPEYVGFAVIPPN
;
A
#
# COMPACT_ATOMS: atom_id res chain seq x y z
N MET A 1 54.83 10.46 44.36
CA MET A 1 55.59 9.32 43.83
C MET A 1 54.69 8.47 42.95
N GLY A 2 55.19 8.04 41.79
CA GLY A 2 54.86 6.74 41.20
C GLY A 2 53.62 6.63 40.31
N ASN A 3 53.86 6.72 39.00
CA ASN A 3 53.02 6.26 37.88
C ASN A 3 52.78 4.73 37.89
N THR A 4 51.73 4.28 37.18
CA THR A 4 51.64 3.15 36.21
C THR A 4 50.14 2.90 35.90
N SER A 5 49.56 3.34 34.77
CA SER A 5 49.56 2.86 33.37
C SER A 5 48.75 1.57 33.08
N SER A 6 48.08 1.56 31.92
CA SER A 6 47.42 0.46 31.17
C SER A 6 45.90 0.28 31.44
N SER A 7 44.97 0.74 30.59
CA SER A 7 44.57 0.34 29.20
C SER A 7 43.52 -0.77 29.14
N THR A 8 42.42 -0.52 28.42
CA THR A 8 41.57 -1.41 27.57
C THR A 8 40.21 -0.69 27.47
N ASP A 9 39.94 0.00 26.37
CA ASP A 9 39.39 -0.49 25.09
C ASP A 9 37.98 -1.11 25.22
N GLU A 10 37.08 -0.51 24.44
CA GLU A 10 35.87 -1.09 23.84
C GLU A 10 34.81 -1.73 24.75
N ASP A 11 33.61 -1.14 24.77
CA ASP A 11 32.38 -1.89 24.59
C ASP A 11 31.24 -0.96 24.15
N ASN A 12 31.27 -0.64 22.86
CA ASN A 12 30.11 -0.22 22.09
C ASN A 12 29.31 -1.50 21.79
N ASN A 13 28.30 -1.82 22.59
CA ASN A 13 27.38 -2.90 22.23
C ASN A 13 25.93 -2.52 22.49
N SER A 14 25.30 -2.15 21.38
CA SER A 14 23.89 -2.26 21.06
C SER A 14 23.08 -3.17 21.99
N THR A 15 22.31 -2.56 22.88
CA THR A 15 21.17 -3.22 23.52
C THR A 15 20.05 -3.36 22.50
N LEU A 16 20.15 -4.38 21.64
CA LEU A 16 19.00 -4.96 20.97
C LEU A 16 18.37 -6.00 21.92
N PRO A 17 17.16 -5.79 22.45
CA PRO A 17 16.46 -6.87 23.11
C PRO A 17 15.90 -7.86 22.09
N PHE A 18 16.14 -9.11 22.46
CA PHE A 18 15.98 -10.39 21.78
C PHE A 18 14.53 -10.93 21.75
N SER A 19 14.22 -11.73 20.71
CA SER A 19 13.14 -12.75 20.59
C SER A 19 11.71 -12.25 20.32
N SER A 20 10.93 -12.73 19.36
CA SER A 20 10.85 -14.05 18.72
C SER A 20 10.46 -13.94 17.23
N GLY A 21 10.75 -14.96 16.43
CA GLY A 21 10.70 -14.93 14.97
C GLY A 21 9.36 -14.49 14.36
N SER A 22 9.40 -13.52 13.42
CA SER A 22 8.35 -13.24 12.40
C SER A 22 8.55 -11.92 11.61
N SER A 23 9.52 -11.04 11.88
CA SER A 23 9.46 -9.71 11.22
C SER A 23 10.81 -9.02 10.97
N LEU A 24 11.44 -9.33 9.84
CA LEU A 24 12.25 -8.34 9.13
C LEU A 24 11.31 -7.47 8.27
N ARG A 25 10.41 -6.71 8.91
CA ARG A 25 9.69 -5.64 8.20
C ARG A 25 10.72 -4.58 7.83
N SER A 26 10.97 -4.42 6.52
CA SER A 26 11.87 -3.38 6.03
C SER A 26 11.36 -2.00 6.48
N ARG A 27 12.26 -1.05 6.74
CA ARG A 27 11.90 0.32 7.14
C ARG A 27 10.88 0.96 6.18
N ILE A 28 10.98 0.63 4.90
CA ILE A 28 10.06 1.08 3.84
C ILE A 28 8.62 0.61 4.10
N LEU A 29 8.43 -0.64 4.53
CA LEU A 29 7.11 -1.18 4.82
C LEU A 29 6.50 -0.58 6.09
N ILE A 30 7.33 -0.28 7.08
CA ILE A 30 6.90 0.43 8.30
C ILE A 30 6.42 1.84 7.94
N GLU A 31 7.17 2.55 7.09
CA GLU A 31 6.78 3.88 6.61
C GLU A 31 5.46 3.84 5.81
N ALA A 32 5.32 2.86 4.91
CA ALA A 32 4.08 2.68 4.16
C ALA A 32 2.88 2.39 5.07
N GLU A 33 3.05 1.59 6.12
CA GLU A 33 2.01 1.31 7.11
C GLU A 33 1.64 2.55 7.94
N SER A 34 2.62 3.39 8.29
CA SER A 34 2.37 4.69 8.94
C SER A 34 1.53 5.59 8.04
N LEU A 35 1.86 5.69 6.76
CA LEU A 35 1.08 6.47 5.78
C LEU A 35 -0.36 5.95 5.63
N ARG A 36 -0.56 4.62 5.65
CA ARG A 36 -1.91 4.03 5.68
C ARG A 36 -2.67 4.39 6.94
N THR A 37 -2.00 4.41 8.08
CA THR A 37 -2.59 4.80 9.36
C THR A 37 -3.03 6.27 9.33
N GLU A 38 -2.20 7.17 8.80
CA GLU A 38 -2.56 8.58 8.58
C GLU A 38 -3.77 8.72 7.64
N ALA A 39 -3.79 7.97 6.54
CA ALA A 39 -4.92 7.97 5.61
C ALA A 39 -6.21 7.50 6.31
N GLN A 40 -6.16 6.46 7.14
CA GLN A 40 -7.31 6.00 7.92
C GLN A 40 -7.82 7.07 8.90
N GLN A 41 -6.92 7.80 9.58
CA GLN A 41 -7.31 8.91 10.45
C GLN A 41 -8.02 10.02 9.67
N LEU A 42 -7.49 10.39 8.50
CA LEU A 42 -8.13 11.37 7.60
C LEU A 42 -9.51 10.89 7.12
N MET A 43 -9.67 9.59 6.85
CA MET A 43 -10.96 8.99 6.51
C MET A 43 -11.99 9.15 7.65
N PHE A 44 -11.59 8.86 8.89
CA PHE A 44 -12.47 9.03 10.05
C PHE A 44 -12.88 10.49 10.24
N GLN A 45 -11.95 11.42 10.09
CA GLN A 45 -12.26 12.86 10.12
C GLN A 45 -13.22 13.25 8.99
N ALA A 46 -12.98 12.78 7.76
CA ALA A 46 -13.85 13.06 6.63
C ALA A 46 -15.29 12.55 6.86
N LYS A 47 -15.42 11.35 7.47
CA LYS A 47 -16.72 10.78 7.83
C LYS A 47 -17.45 11.64 8.86
N ALA A 48 -16.76 12.05 9.93
CA ALA A 48 -17.34 12.93 10.95
C ALA A 48 -17.80 14.28 10.36
N VAL A 49 -16.97 14.91 9.52
CA VAL A 49 -17.33 16.17 8.82
C VAL A 49 -18.50 15.94 7.84
N SER A 50 -18.56 14.78 7.19
CA SER A 50 -19.69 14.42 6.33
C SER A 50 -21.01 14.33 7.12
N GLU A 51 -21.00 13.71 8.29
CA GLU A 51 -22.16 13.63 9.18
C GLU A 51 -22.61 15.03 9.62
N GLN A 52 -21.67 15.89 10.04
CA GLN A 52 -21.95 17.29 10.39
C GLN A 52 -22.54 18.07 9.21
N SER A 53 -22.00 17.91 8.01
CA SER A 53 -22.50 18.56 6.78
C SER A 53 -23.95 18.16 6.48
N GLN A 54 -24.29 16.87 6.67
CA GLN A 54 -25.65 16.37 6.48
C GLN A 54 -26.62 16.94 7.52
N ILE A 55 -26.19 17.04 8.78
CA ILE A 55 -27.00 17.66 9.86
C ILE A 55 -27.26 19.14 9.53
N ALA A 56 -26.22 19.91 9.21
CA ALA A 56 -26.35 21.32 8.86
C ALA A 56 -27.30 21.53 7.66
N TYR A 57 -27.19 20.68 6.63
CA TYR A 57 -28.08 20.75 5.47
C TYR A 57 -29.54 20.49 5.84
N ARG A 58 -29.80 19.45 6.64
CA ARG A 58 -31.16 19.09 7.10
C ARG A 58 -31.76 20.16 8.01
N SER A 59 -30.94 20.85 8.80
CA SER A 59 -31.34 21.99 9.62
C SER A 59 -31.49 23.30 8.84
N GLY A 60 -31.34 23.29 7.51
CA GLY A 60 -31.48 24.48 6.66
C GLY A 60 -30.25 25.41 6.64
N HIS A 61 -29.16 25.05 7.30
CA HIS A 61 -27.92 25.82 7.40
C HIS A 61 -27.04 25.59 6.15
N LYS A 62 -27.52 26.03 4.99
CA LYS A 62 -26.93 25.69 3.67
C LYS A 62 -25.49 26.20 3.49
N SER A 63 -25.16 27.39 4.00
CA SER A 63 -23.81 27.96 3.92
C SER A 63 -22.80 27.14 4.71
N GLU A 64 -23.13 26.78 5.95
CA GLU A 64 -22.34 25.92 6.80
C GLU A 64 -22.17 24.53 6.19
N ALA A 65 -23.25 23.92 5.71
CA ALA A 65 -23.22 22.62 5.04
C ALA A 65 -22.24 22.63 3.84
N LYS A 66 -22.21 23.72 3.06
CA LYS A 66 -21.29 23.89 1.93
C LYS A 66 -19.82 23.96 2.39
N ILE A 67 -19.53 24.72 3.45
CA ILE A 67 -18.18 24.82 4.03
C ILE A 67 -17.70 23.44 4.51
N LEU A 68 -18.55 22.71 5.25
CA LEU A 68 -18.25 21.36 5.71
C LEU A 68 -18.06 20.38 4.55
N SER A 69 -18.84 20.50 3.48
CA SER A 69 -18.65 19.68 2.28
C SER A 69 -17.31 19.93 1.60
N ILE A 70 -16.86 21.18 1.52
CA ILE A 70 -15.53 21.53 0.98
C ILE A 70 -14.42 20.93 1.87
N LYS A 71 -14.56 21.05 3.20
CA LYS A 71 -13.62 20.45 4.17
C LYS A 71 -13.54 18.92 3.99
N LYS A 72 -14.68 18.25 3.85
CA LYS A 72 -14.76 16.80 3.58
C LYS A 72 -14.00 16.43 2.30
N ILE A 73 -14.20 17.17 1.21
CA ILE A 73 -13.51 16.92 -0.07
C ILE A 73 -11.99 17.05 0.10
N ASN A 74 -11.53 18.07 0.83
CA ASN A 74 -10.11 18.27 1.09
C ASN A 74 -9.51 17.13 1.95
N LEU A 75 -10.22 16.65 2.97
CA LEU A 75 -9.79 15.51 3.78
C LEU A 75 -9.67 14.22 2.96
N TYR A 76 -10.65 13.94 2.09
CA TYR A 76 -10.56 12.80 1.18
C TYR A 76 -9.41 12.92 0.18
N ARG A 77 -9.09 14.13 -0.29
CA ARG A 77 -7.91 14.37 -1.13
C ARG A 77 -6.62 14.01 -0.40
N GLN A 78 -6.43 14.52 0.81
CA GLN A 78 -5.25 14.22 1.62
C GLN A 78 -5.16 12.72 1.95
N MET A 79 -6.28 12.07 2.26
CA MET A 79 -6.34 10.62 2.46
C MET A 79 -5.83 9.87 1.23
N ASN A 80 -6.30 10.25 0.03
CA ASN A 80 -5.90 9.63 -1.22
C ASN A 80 -4.40 9.84 -1.52
N GLU A 81 -3.87 11.04 -1.24
CA GLU A 81 -2.44 11.34 -1.39
C GLU A 81 -1.59 10.43 -0.48
N LYS A 82 -1.98 10.26 0.79
CA LYS A 82 -1.29 9.37 1.74
C LYS A 82 -1.35 7.90 1.33
N ASN A 83 -2.51 7.45 0.88
CA ASN A 83 -2.69 6.10 0.33
C ASN A 83 -1.81 5.88 -0.91
N GLN A 84 -1.74 6.87 -1.81
CA GLN A 84 -0.90 6.80 -3.00
C GLN A 84 0.59 6.72 -2.64
N GLN A 85 1.06 7.53 -1.69
CA GLN A 85 2.44 7.48 -1.21
C GLN A 85 2.77 6.10 -0.62
N ALA A 86 1.88 5.54 0.20
CA ALA A 86 2.06 4.18 0.74
C ALA A 86 2.11 3.12 -0.37
N ALA A 87 1.22 3.22 -1.35
CA ALA A 87 1.15 2.31 -2.48
C ALA A 87 2.44 2.34 -3.31
N GLU A 88 3.00 3.53 -3.56
CA GLU A 88 4.25 3.68 -4.30
C GLU A 88 5.45 3.06 -3.57
N LEU A 89 5.56 3.27 -2.26
CA LEU A 89 6.61 2.66 -1.44
C LEU A 89 6.54 1.13 -1.48
N ILE A 90 5.34 0.57 -1.28
CA ILE A 90 5.10 -0.89 -1.34
C ILE A 90 5.44 -1.43 -2.72
N PHE A 91 4.88 -0.82 -3.77
CA PHE A 91 5.08 -1.27 -5.13
C PHE A 91 6.55 -1.24 -5.53
N LYS A 92 7.25 -0.13 -5.26
CA LYS A 92 8.67 0.02 -5.56
C LYS A 92 9.50 -1.02 -4.82
N HIS A 93 9.28 -1.19 -3.52
CA HIS A 93 10.03 -2.14 -2.71
C HIS A 93 9.94 -3.57 -3.26
N PHE A 94 8.73 -4.02 -3.63
CA PHE A 94 8.54 -5.39 -4.09
C PHE A 94 8.84 -5.62 -5.55
N ASN A 95 8.89 -4.58 -6.39
CA ASN A 95 9.15 -4.72 -7.82
C ASN A 95 10.56 -4.31 -8.24
N GLN A 96 11.39 -3.76 -7.34
CA GLN A 96 12.74 -3.27 -7.65
C GLN A 96 13.65 -4.33 -8.31
N ASP A 97 13.67 -5.55 -7.77
CA ASP A 97 14.53 -6.63 -8.26
C ASP A 97 13.76 -7.67 -9.08
N ARG A 98 12.55 -7.35 -9.53
CA ARG A 98 11.71 -8.31 -10.25
C ARG A 98 11.99 -8.30 -11.76
N PRO A 99 11.92 -9.47 -12.41
CA PRO A 99 12.00 -9.55 -13.86
C PRO A 99 10.92 -8.70 -14.54
N ASN A 100 11.21 -8.21 -15.74
CA ASN A 100 10.31 -7.36 -16.50
C ASN A 100 8.92 -7.98 -16.81
N ASN A 101 8.80 -9.31 -16.77
CA ASN A 101 7.57 -10.07 -16.98
C ASN A 101 6.89 -10.51 -15.67
N VAL A 102 7.31 -9.98 -14.52
CA VAL A 102 6.69 -10.23 -13.22
C VAL A 102 6.24 -8.89 -12.64
N ILE A 103 5.04 -8.87 -12.07
CA ILE A 103 4.53 -7.73 -11.31
C ILE A 103 3.97 -8.21 -9.98
N ASP A 104 4.32 -7.50 -8.93
CA ASP A 104 3.85 -7.75 -7.59
C ASP A 104 2.95 -6.62 -7.09
N LEU A 105 1.71 -6.99 -6.81
CA LEU A 105 0.62 -6.12 -6.40
C LEU A 105 0.17 -6.43 -4.96
N HIS A 106 0.92 -7.23 -4.21
CA HIS A 106 0.55 -7.51 -2.83
C HIS A 106 0.63 -6.26 -1.94
N GLY A 107 -0.23 -6.20 -0.94
CA GLY A 107 -0.30 -5.05 -0.02
C GLY A 107 -0.90 -3.78 -0.61
N LEU A 108 -1.21 -3.76 -1.91
CA LEU A 108 -1.93 -2.65 -2.54
C LEU A 108 -3.44 -2.78 -2.36
N TYR A 109 -4.14 -1.65 -2.41
CA TYR A 109 -5.59 -1.66 -2.56
C TYR A 109 -5.98 -1.99 -3.99
N VAL A 110 -7.21 -2.46 -4.18
CA VAL A 110 -7.68 -2.98 -5.48
C VAL A 110 -7.52 -1.95 -6.60
N GLU A 111 -7.92 -0.70 -6.37
CA GLU A 111 -7.82 0.36 -7.37
C GLU A 111 -6.37 0.68 -7.74
N GLU A 112 -5.48 0.74 -6.75
CA GLU A 112 -4.04 0.96 -6.94
C GLU A 112 -3.43 -0.19 -7.74
N ALA A 113 -3.74 -1.43 -7.36
CA ALA A 113 -3.27 -2.62 -8.04
C ALA A 113 -3.67 -2.64 -9.53
N LEU A 114 -4.91 -2.26 -9.84
CA LEU A 114 -5.38 -2.16 -11.23
C LEU A 114 -4.65 -1.08 -12.02
N GLN A 115 -4.35 0.08 -11.40
CA GLN A 115 -3.60 1.14 -12.06
C GLN A 115 -2.18 0.69 -12.44
N TYR A 116 -1.47 0.02 -11.51
CA TYR A 116 -0.14 -0.52 -11.78
C TYR A 116 -0.18 -1.65 -12.80
N LEU A 117 -1.19 -2.53 -12.71
CA LEU A 117 -1.37 -3.61 -13.67
C LEU A 117 -1.58 -3.07 -15.10
N GLN A 118 -2.45 -2.08 -15.27
CA GLN A 118 -2.73 -1.51 -16.59
C GLN A 118 -1.46 -0.91 -17.21
N LYS A 119 -0.70 -0.12 -16.43
CA LYS A 119 0.59 0.43 -16.88
C LYS A 119 1.56 -0.68 -17.30
N LYS A 120 1.62 -1.77 -16.54
CA LYS A 120 2.51 -2.90 -16.83
C LYS A 120 2.08 -3.66 -18.09
N LEU A 121 0.77 -3.82 -18.31
CA LEU A 121 0.24 -4.45 -19.52
C LEU A 121 0.61 -3.63 -20.77
N ASP A 122 0.51 -2.31 -20.69
CA ASP A 122 0.89 -1.41 -21.79
C ASP A 122 2.42 -1.48 -22.07
N GLU A 123 3.25 -1.55 -21.02
CA GLU A 123 4.70 -1.79 -21.14
C GLU A 123 5.03 -3.14 -21.78
N CYS A 124 4.37 -4.23 -21.33
CA CYS A 124 4.60 -5.56 -21.88
C CYS A 124 4.22 -5.64 -23.36
N ARG A 125 3.13 -4.96 -23.75
CA ARG A 125 2.67 -4.88 -25.13
C ARG A 125 3.67 -4.16 -26.02
N SER A 126 4.16 -3.00 -25.59
CA SER A 126 5.18 -2.25 -26.37
C SER A 126 6.48 -3.05 -26.57
N LYS A 127 6.79 -3.97 -25.65
CA LYS A 127 8.00 -4.81 -25.69
C LYS A 127 7.78 -6.21 -26.29
N ASN A 128 6.62 -6.49 -26.91
CA ASN A 128 6.24 -7.79 -27.48
C ASN A 128 6.45 -8.99 -26.53
N LYS A 129 6.21 -8.81 -25.22
CA LYS A 129 6.29 -9.92 -24.27
C LYS A 129 4.96 -10.68 -24.22
N SER A 130 5.00 -11.98 -24.46
CA SER A 130 3.82 -12.86 -24.52
C SER A 130 3.30 -13.33 -23.16
N GLN A 131 4.08 -13.17 -22.09
CA GLN A 131 3.75 -13.69 -20.75
C GLN A 131 3.96 -12.63 -19.66
N LEU A 132 2.98 -12.51 -18.76
CA LEU A 132 3.04 -11.68 -17.55
C LEU A 132 2.62 -12.52 -16.34
N ILE A 133 3.49 -12.56 -15.33
CA ILE A 133 3.23 -13.21 -14.04
C ILE A 133 2.77 -12.13 -13.06
N ILE A 134 1.59 -12.33 -12.47
CA ILE A 134 0.98 -11.39 -11.54
C ILE A 134 0.94 -12.02 -10.15
N ILE A 135 1.60 -11.38 -9.19
CA ILE A 135 1.54 -11.73 -7.77
C ILE A 135 0.53 -10.80 -7.12
N THR A 136 -0.53 -11.36 -6.54
CA THR A 136 -1.63 -10.59 -5.91
C THR A 136 -1.65 -10.72 -4.38
N GLY A 137 -0.73 -11.51 -3.82
CA GLY A 137 -0.67 -11.84 -2.40
C GLY A 137 -1.70 -12.89 -1.96
N ILE A 138 -1.57 -13.33 -0.71
CA ILE A 138 -2.36 -14.42 -0.10
C ILE A 138 -3.84 -14.05 0.15
N GLY A 139 -4.21 -12.78 0.08
CA GLY A 139 -5.56 -12.31 0.43
C GLY A 139 -5.93 -12.41 1.92
N ASN A 140 -5.02 -12.89 2.77
CA ASN A 140 -5.28 -13.20 4.18
C ASN A 140 -5.38 -11.98 5.12
N ASN A 141 -4.96 -10.78 4.71
CA ASN A 141 -4.97 -9.56 5.56
C ASN A 141 -6.13 -8.58 5.28
N SER A 142 -7.12 -8.96 4.47
CA SER A 142 -8.38 -8.20 4.46
C SER A 142 -9.21 -8.59 5.68
N GLN A 143 -9.88 -7.64 6.35
CA GLN A 143 -10.77 -7.90 7.50
C GLN A 143 -11.80 -9.03 7.26
N ASP A 144 -12.09 -9.34 5.98
CA ASP A 144 -13.08 -10.34 5.55
C ASP A 144 -12.46 -11.65 5.01
N LYS A 145 -11.13 -11.82 4.99
CA LYS A 145 -10.43 -12.97 4.34
C LYS A 145 -10.77 -13.17 2.85
N ILE A 146 -11.27 -12.15 2.16
CA ILE A 146 -11.54 -12.21 0.72
C ILE A 146 -10.38 -11.55 -0.02
N ALA A 147 -9.65 -12.31 -0.82
CA ALA A 147 -8.64 -11.77 -1.73
C ALA A 147 -9.34 -10.87 -2.77
N LYS A 148 -9.51 -9.56 -2.49
CA LYS A 148 -10.26 -8.64 -3.38
C LYS A 148 -9.52 -8.31 -4.68
N ILE A 149 -8.19 -8.46 -4.70
CA ILE A 149 -7.34 -8.12 -5.86
C ILE A 149 -7.44 -9.18 -6.95
N LYS A 150 -7.26 -10.46 -6.61
CA LYS A 150 -7.26 -11.58 -7.58
C LYS A 150 -8.51 -11.63 -8.50
N PRO A 151 -9.76 -11.61 -8.00
CA PRO A 151 -10.93 -11.64 -8.86
C PRO A 151 -11.02 -10.39 -9.73
N LYS A 152 -10.71 -9.21 -9.18
CA LYS A 152 -10.80 -7.96 -9.94
C LYS A 152 -9.76 -7.84 -11.05
N VAL A 153 -8.56 -8.36 -10.81
CA VAL A 153 -7.50 -8.48 -11.83
C VAL A 153 -7.94 -9.42 -12.95
N ILE A 154 -8.47 -10.59 -12.61
CA ILE A 154 -9.00 -11.56 -13.58
C ILE A 154 -10.11 -10.92 -14.42
N ASP A 155 -11.09 -10.26 -13.79
CA ASP A 155 -12.18 -9.57 -14.48
C ASP A 155 -11.65 -8.52 -15.46
N THR A 156 -10.66 -7.73 -15.03
CA THR A 156 -10.08 -6.66 -15.87
C THR A 156 -9.37 -7.22 -17.09
N ILE A 157 -8.64 -8.33 -16.94
CA ILE A 157 -7.94 -9.00 -18.04
C ILE A 157 -8.95 -9.64 -19.02
N ILE A 158 -10.00 -10.28 -18.51
CA ILE A 158 -11.04 -10.91 -19.33
C ILE A 158 -11.83 -9.88 -20.13
N ILE A 159 -12.28 -8.80 -19.47
CA ILE A 159 -13.13 -7.77 -20.09
C ILE A 159 -12.36 -6.98 -21.16
N SER A 160 -11.09 -6.68 -20.93
CA SER A 160 -10.29 -5.83 -21.83
C SER A 160 -9.89 -6.52 -23.13
N LYS A 161 -10.20 -7.82 -23.33
CA LYS A 161 -9.65 -8.68 -24.40
C LYS A 161 -8.11 -8.64 -24.49
N GLN A 162 -7.45 -8.11 -23.46
CA GLN A 162 -6.01 -8.15 -23.31
C GLN A 162 -5.68 -9.57 -22.85
N LYS A 163 -5.56 -10.50 -23.79
CA LYS A 163 -5.04 -11.84 -23.53
C LYS A 163 -3.54 -11.82 -23.81
N PRO A 164 -2.66 -11.64 -22.81
CA PRO A 164 -1.35 -12.30 -22.86
C PRO A 164 -1.61 -13.78 -23.13
N GLU A 165 -0.79 -14.40 -23.96
CA GLU A 165 -0.93 -15.81 -24.32
C GLU A 165 -0.92 -16.70 -23.06
N TYR A 166 -0.29 -16.23 -21.96
CA TYR A 166 -0.36 -16.80 -20.62
C TYR A 166 -0.35 -15.71 -19.51
N VAL A 167 -1.31 -15.78 -18.58
CA VAL A 167 -1.31 -15.04 -17.30
C VAL A 167 -1.14 -16.04 -16.16
N GLY A 168 0.04 -16.03 -15.53
CA GLY A 168 0.33 -16.86 -14.36
C GLY A 168 0.02 -16.10 -13.08
N PHE A 169 -0.79 -16.67 -12.19
CA PHE A 169 -0.99 -16.15 -10.84
C PHE A 169 -0.07 -16.89 -9.86
N ALA A 170 0.86 -16.17 -9.24
CA ALA A 170 1.70 -16.72 -8.19
C ALA A 170 1.23 -16.19 -6.82
N VAL A 171 1.15 -17.09 -5.84
CA VAL A 171 0.87 -16.77 -4.44
C VAL A 171 2.17 -16.93 -3.67
N ILE A 172 2.60 -15.88 -2.97
CA ILE A 172 3.74 -15.99 -2.06
C ILE A 172 3.22 -16.63 -0.76
N PRO A 173 3.80 -17.75 -0.30
CA PRO A 173 3.42 -18.35 0.98
C PRO A 173 3.70 -17.37 2.13
N PRO A 174 2.89 -17.37 3.20
CA PRO A 174 3.23 -16.64 4.41
C PRO A 174 4.53 -17.21 4.98
N ASN A 175 5.50 -16.34 5.26
CA ASN A 175 6.64 -16.68 6.11
C ASN A 175 6.18 -16.81 7.57
#